data_AF-A0A925VHH8-F1
#
_entry.id   AF-A0A925VHH8-F1
#
_cell.length_a   1.000
_cell.length_b   1.000
_cell.length_c   1.000
_cell.angle_alpha   90.00
_cell.angle_beta   90.00
_cell.angle_gamma   90.00
#
_symmetry.space_group_name_H-M   'P 1'
#
loop_
_entity.id
_entity.type
_entity.pdbx_description
1 polymer ?
#
loop_
_entity_poly.entity_id
_entity_poly.type
_entity_poly.pdbx_seq_one_letter_code
_entity_poly.pdbx_strand_id
1 'polypeptide(L)'
;MFSKQSRYRKLPDVITTDAAGRTLMSKSLRPLPRVTGQFEHIVAEGDRLDHLAYKYYRQSRKWWRICDANAAFLSPQALLGSDPLVQYFVPLSFDADEPPWAALLAALGALVGVEQAVLHDDERGVVVHFNRMNLSVPALAAAIEGQGFEIGTPQPIGRIGKPIVIPPDTAT
;
A
#
# COMPACT_ATOMS: atom_id res chain seq x y z
N MET A 1 3.09 31.48 -4.61
CA MET A 1 2.86 31.72 -3.17
C MET A 1 1.94 30.63 -2.60
N PHE A 2 2.26 30.05 -1.44
CA PHE A 2 1.47 28.95 -0.86
C PHE A 2 0.16 29.45 -0.22
N SER A 3 -0.89 28.63 -0.27
CA SER A 3 -2.17 28.93 0.40
C SER A 3 -2.03 28.91 1.92
N LYS A 4 -2.98 29.56 2.63
CA LYS A 4 -2.99 29.60 4.11
C LYS A 4 -3.01 28.20 4.76
N GLN A 5 -3.55 27.21 4.07
CA GLN A 5 -3.71 25.83 4.56
C GLN A 5 -2.59 24.89 4.07
N SER A 6 -1.59 25.40 3.35
CA SER A 6 -0.50 24.58 2.84
C SER A 6 0.47 24.18 3.96
N ARG A 7 0.88 22.91 3.96
CA ARG A 7 1.94 22.38 4.84
C ARG A 7 3.28 23.12 4.71
N TYR A 8 3.52 23.81 3.60
CA TYR A 8 4.76 24.55 3.32
C TYR A 8 4.64 26.05 3.61
N ARG A 9 3.47 26.53 4.07
CA ARG A 9 3.20 27.97 4.21
C ARG A 9 4.13 28.67 5.21
N LYS A 10 4.46 27.98 6.30
CA LYS A 10 5.27 28.49 7.43
C LYS A 10 6.78 28.27 7.26
N LEU A 11 7.21 27.59 6.19
CA LEU A 11 8.62 27.29 6.00
C LEU A 11 9.38 28.50 5.44
N PRO A 12 10.62 28.74 5.92
CA PRO A 12 11.48 29.77 5.37
C PRO A 12 11.81 29.49 3.90
N ASP A 13 12.04 30.58 3.17
CA ASP A 13 12.57 30.51 1.82
C ASP A 13 14.10 30.43 1.89
N VAL A 14 14.67 29.59 1.02
CA VAL A 14 16.11 29.38 0.88
C VAL A 14 16.48 29.79 -0.53
N ILE A 15 17.44 30.71 -0.63
CA ILE A 15 17.99 31.19 -1.89
C ILE A 15 19.30 30.46 -2.14
N THR A 16 19.41 29.80 -3.29
CA THR A 16 20.62 29.06 -3.68
C THR A 16 21.07 29.53 -5.06
N THR A 17 22.37 29.67 -5.26
CA THR A 17 22.96 29.93 -6.57
C THR A 17 23.40 28.61 -7.18
N ASP A 18 22.93 28.29 -8.39
CA ASP A 18 23.36 27.08 -9.09
C ASP A 18 24.73 27.26 -9.77
N ALA A 19 25.26 26.19 -10.36
CA ALA A 19 26.55 26.21 -11.04
C ALA A 19 26.60 27.17 -12.26
N ALA A 20 25.45 27.61 -12.78
CA ALA A 20 25.33 28.56 -13.88
C ALA A 20 25.15 30.02 -13.40
N GLY A 21 25.27 30.27 -12.08
CA GLY A 21 25.11 31.60 -11.49
C GLY A 21 23.65 32.06 -11.35
N ARG A 22 22.68 31.18 -11.56
CA ARG A 22 21.26 31.51 -11.43
C ARG A 22 20.82 31.44 -9.98
N THR A 23 20.10 32.45 -9.53
CA THR A 23 19.50 32.50 -8.20
C THR A 23 18.16 31.78 -8.19
N LEU A 24 18.06 30.72 -7.41
CA LEU A 24 16.84 29.91 -7.25
C LEU A 24 16.29 30.08 -5.84
N MET A 25 15.00 30.39 -5.74
CA MET A 25 14.27 30.45 -4.48
C MET A 25 13.50 29.14 -4.27
N SER A 26 13.71 28.51 -3.13
CA SER A 26 13.08 27.25 -2.74
C SER A 26 12.55 27.34 -1.30
N LYS A 27 11.75 26.37 -0.86
CA LYS A 27 11.41 26.23 0.57
C LYS A 27 12.40 25.32 1.26
N SER A 28 12.68 25.60 2.54
CA SER A 28 13.47 24.70 3.36
C SER A 28 12.82 23.31 3.47
N LEU A 29 13.65 22.29 3.75
CA LEU A 29 13.16 20.95 4.06
C LEU A 29 12.24 20.99 5.30
N ARG A 30 11.13 20.26 5.25
CA ARG A 30 10.21 20.11 6.38
C ARG A 30 10.53 18.81 7.12
N PRO A 31 10.93 18.84 8.40
CA PRO A 31 11.04 17.64 9.21
C PRO A 31 9.64 17.07 9.49
N LEU A 32 9.53 15.74 9.51
CA LEU A 32 8.29 15.07 9.91
C LEU A 32 8.09 15.25 11.42
N PRO A 33 6.88 15.61 11.88
CA PRO A 33 6.59 15.69 13.29
C PRO A 33 6.66 14.29 13.92
N ARG A 34 7.19 14.19 15.15
CA ARG A 34 6.98 12.99 15.96
C ARG A 34 5.51 12.95 16.35
N VAL A 35 4.82 11.88 15.96
CA VAL A 35 3.44 11.63 16.34
C VAL A 35 3.43 10.41 17.27
N THR A 36 3.04 10.62 18.52
CA THR A 36 2.62 9.53 19.41
C THR A 36 1.15 9.24 19.13
N GLY A 37 0.85 8.00 18.71
CA GLY A 37 -0.51 7.59 18.35
C GLY A 37 -1.49 7.78 19.50
N GLN A 38 -2.58 8.49 19.25
CA GLN A 38 -3.71 8.63 20.19
C GLN A 38 -5.01 8.03 19.62
N PHE A 39 -5.06 7.81 18.30
CA PHE A 39 -6.21 7.24 17.60
C PHE A 39 -5.76 6.47 16.36
N GLU A 40 -6.37 5.31 16.13
CA GLU A 40 -6.13 4.46 14.98
C GLU A 40 -7.39 4.30 14.12
N HIS A 41 -7.22 4.27 12.80
CA HIS A 41 -8.27 3.90 11.85
C HIS A 41 -7.91 2.59 11.19
N ILE A 42 -8.85 1.64 11.16
CA ILE A 42 -8.68 0.37 10.44
C ILE A 42 -8.96 0.62 8.96
N VAL A 43 -7.96 0.38 8.11
CA VAL A 43 -8.07 0.59 6.67
C VAL A 43 -9.10 -0.35 6.09
N ALA A 44 -10.10 0.21 5.42
CA ALA A 44 -11.12 -0.53 4.69
C ALA A 44 -10.87 -0.42 3.18
N GLU A 45 -11.41 -1.37 2.43
CA GLU A 45 -11.44 -1.28 0.97
C GLU A 45 -12.20 -0.02 0.53
N GLY A 46 -11.65 0.71 -0.45
CA GLY A 46 -12.24 1.95 -0.96
C GLY A 46 -11.96 3.19 -0.11
N ASP A 47 -11.22 3.06 1.00
CA ASP A 47 -10.77 4.24 1.75
C ASP A 47 -9.94 5.17 0.87
N ARG A 48 -10.15 6.48 1.07
CA ARG A 48 -9.35 7.53 0.43
C ARG A 48 -8.90 8.54 1.47
N LEU A 49 -7.66 9.01 1.38
CA LEU A 49 -7.07 9.87 2.41
C LEU A 49 -7.74 11.24 2.54
N ASP A 50 -8.27 11.78 1.44
CA ASP A 50 -9.06 13.00 1.44
C ASP A 50 -10.40 12.80 2.17
N HIS A 51 -11.05 11.65 2.00
CA HIS A 51 -12.26 11.29 2.74
C HIS A 51 -11.97 11.07 4.23
N LEU A 52 -10.89 10.37 4.57
CA LEU A 52 -10.46 10.18 5.96
C LEU A 52 -10.12 11.52 6.61
N ALA A 53 -9.39 12.40 5.92
CA ALA A 53 -9.10 13.74 6.42
C ALA A 53 -10.37 14.58 6.61
N TYR A 54 -11.37 14.44 5.74
CA TYR A 54 -12.66 15.08 5.95
C TYR A 54 -13.42 14.49 7.14
N LYS A 55 -13.41 13.17 7.30
CA LYS A 55 -14.04 12.45 8.43
C LYS A 55 -13.46 12.90 9.77
N TYR A 56 -12.12 12.97 9.88
CA TYR A 56 -11.44 13.25 11.14
C TYR A 56 -11.16 14.74 11.40
N TYR A 57 -10.94 15.54 10.35
CA TYR A 57 -10.52 16.94 10.48
C TYR A 57 -11.50 17.95 9.89
N ARG A 58 -12.63 17.48 9.33
CA ARG A 58 -13.59 18.30 8.56
C ARG A 58 -12.93 19.08 7.41
N GLN A 59 -11.76 18.62 6.94
CA GLN A 59 -11.00 19.29 5.91
C GLN A 59 -10.17 18.29 5.09
N SER A 60 -10.63 17.99 3.87
CA SER A 60 -10.03 16.97 3.00
C SER A 60 -8.58 17.26 2.63
N ARG A 61 -8.18 18.54 2.59
CA ARG A 61 -6.80 18.97 2.30
C ARG A 61 -5.80 18.68 3.42
N LYS A 62 -6.24 18.21 4.59
CA LYS A 62 -5.36 17.81 5.72
C LYS A 62 -4.87 16.36 5.62
N TRP A 63 -5.13 15.66 4.52
CA TRP A 63 -4.70 14.27 4.29
C TRP A 63 -3.20 14.04 4.50
N TRP A 64 -2.35 15.03 4.21
CA TRP A 64 -0.91 14.94 4.41
C TRP A 64 -0.52 14.74 5.88
N ARG A 65 -1.37 15.12 6.85
CA ARG A 65 -1.13 14.85 8.27
C ARG A 65 -1.16 13.35 8.57
N ILE A 66 -2.08 12.62 7.92
CA ILE A 66 -2.19 11.17 8.05
C ILE A 66 -0.91 10.53 7.49
N CYS A 67 -0.43 10.98 6.34
CA CYS A 67 0.84 10.49 5.78
C CYS A 67 2.03 10.80 6.71
N ASP A 68 2.14 12.03 7.21
CA ASP A 68 3.25 12.42 8.09
C ASP A 68 3.30 11.57 9.38
N ALA A 69 2.14 11.17 9.92
CA ALA A 69 2.04 10.34 11.11
C ALA A 69 2.41 8.87 10.87
N ASN A 70 2.39 8.41 9.62
CA ASN A 70 2.65 7.04 9.22
C ASN A 70 3.88 6.97 8.30
N ALA A 71 4.98 7.60 8.73
CA ALA A 71 6.20 7.79 7.94
C ALA A 71 6.90 6.48 7.50
N ALA A 72 6.51 5.34 8.05
CA ALA A 72 6.98 4.02 7.61
C ALA A 72 6.54 3.69 6.17
N PHE A 73 5.50 4.34 5.66
CA PHE A 73 5.02 4.16 4.30
C PHE A 73 5.54 5.27 3.39
N LEU A 74 6.17 4.88 2.27
CA LEU A 74 6.76 5.82 1.32
C LEU A 74 5.72 6.50 0.40
N SER A 75 4.55 5.89 0.22
CA SER A 75 3.49 6.42 -0.64
C SER A 75 2.12 6.46 0.06
N PRO A 76 1.26 7.43 -0.31
CA PRO A 76 -0.13 7.48 0.15
C PRO A 76 -0.95 6.22 -0.23
N GLN A 77 -0.65 5.61 -1.37
CA GLN A 77 -1.32 4.42 -1.87
C GLN A 77 -0.98 3.18 -1.04
N ALA A 78 0.30 3.03 -0.67
CA ALA A 78 0.76 1.94 0.20
C ALA A 78 0.09 1.98 1.57
N LEU A 79 -0.15 3.19 2.09
CA LEU A 79 -0.85 3.38 3.35
C LEU A 79 -2.29 2.82 3.33
N LEU A 80 -2.94 2.88 2.17
CA LEU A 80 -4.31 2.38 1.95
C LEU A 80 -4.37 0.98 1.33
N GLY A 81 -3.24 0.33 1.07
CA GLY A 81 -3.22 -0.95 0.33
C GLY A 81 -3.80 -0.87 -1.07
N SER A 82 -3.73 0.32 -1.68
CA SER A 82 -4.31 0.59 -3.01
C SER A 82 -3.28 0.56 -4.14
N ASP A 83 -2.09 0.02 -3.89
CA ASP A 83 -1.08 -0.17 -4.92
C ASP A 83 -1.57 -1.16 -5.99
N PRO A 84 -1.17 -1.00 -7.27
CA PRO A 84 -1.50 -1.95 -8.32
C PRO A 84 -0.91 -3.34 -8.08
N LEU A 85 0.28 -3.37 -7.50
CA LEU A 85 0.98 -4.59 -7.15
C LEU A 85 0.52 -5.06 -5.77
N VAL A 86 -0.08 -6.24 -5.72
CA VAL A 86 -0.72 -6.79 -4.52
C VAL A 86 -0.20 -8.19 -4.22
N GLN A 87 -0.25 -8.54 -2.94
CA GLN A 87 0.16 -9.84 -2.45
C GLN A 87 -1.02 -10.56 -1.82
N TYR A 88 -1.26 -11.79 -2.26
CA TYR A 88 -2.31 -12.65 -1.74
C TYR A 88 -1.73 -13.96 -1.24
N PHE A 89 -2.23 -14.43 -0.10
CA PHE A 89 -2.09 -15.80 0.34
C PHE A 89 -3.30 -16.58 -0.17
N VAL A 90 -3.06 -17.65 -0.90
CA VAL A 90 -4.10 -18.58 -1.35
C VAL A 90 -3.89 -19.89 -0.60
N PRO A 91 -4.76 -20.24 0.36
CA PRO A 91 -4.72 -21.55 1.00
C PRO A 91 -5.03 -22.63 -0.04
N LEU A 92 -4.31 -23.75 0.03
CA LEU A 92 -4.46 -24.87 -0.91
C LEU A 92 -4.72 -26.17 -0.14
N SER A 93 -5.63 -26.97 -0.68
CA SER A 93 -5.89 -28.36 -0.28
C SER A 93 -5.64 -29.27 -1.49
N PHE A 94 -5.11 -30.45 -1.23
CA PHE A 94 -4.79 -31.43 -2.26
C PHE A 94 -4.85 -32.84 -1.65
N ASP A 95 -5.37 -33.80 -2.41
CA ASP A 95 -5.49 -35.20 -2.00
C ASP A 95 -4.30 -36.05 -2.48
N ALA A 96 -3.33 -35.45 -3.18
CA ALA A 96 -2.19 -36.16 -3.74
C ALA A 96 -1.07 -36.37 -2.71
N ASP A 97 -0.47 -37.56 -2.69
CA ASP A 97 0.71 -37.88 -1.87
C ASP A 97 1.92 -37.00 -2.25
N GLU A 98 2.06 -36.64 -3.54
CA GLU A 98 3.06 -35.71 -4.03
C GLU A 98 2.38 -34.59 -4.84
N PRO A 99 2.10 -33.43 -4.23
CA PRO A 99 1.44 -32.31 -4.90
C PRO A 99 2.31 -31.73 -6.03
N PRO A 100 1.73 -31.33 -7.18
CA PRO A 100 2.47 -30.88 -8.35
C PRO A 100 2.94 -29.41 -8.22
N TRP A 101 3.74 -29.11 -7.19
CA TRP A 101 4.22 -27.76 -6.87
C TRP A 101 4.97 -27.08 -8.02
N ALA A 102 5.86 -27.83 -8.68
CA ALA A 102 6.63 -27.28 -9.79
C ALA A 102 5.74 -26.86 -10.97
N ALA A 103 4.71 -27.66 -11.27
CA ALA A 103 3.74 -27.34 -12.32
C ALA A 103 2.89 -26.12 -11.92
N LEU A 104 2.47 -26.05 -10.66
CA LEU A 104 1.74 -24.89 -10.12
C LEU A 104 2.53 -23.59 -10.26
N LEU A 105 3.77 -23.56 -9.77
CA LEU A 105 4.62 -22.37 -9.82
C LEU A 105 4.94 -21.97 -11.27
N ALA A 106 5.16 -22.94 -12.15
CA ALA A 106 5.36 -22.67 -13.58
C ALA A 106 4.11 -22.09 -14.24
N ALA A 107 2.92 -22.64 -13.96
CA ALA A 107 1.65 -22.15 -14.48
C ALA A 107 1.36 -20.71 -13.99
N LEU A 108 1.59 -20.44 -12.71
CA LEU A 108 1.43 -19.11 -12.13
C LEU A 108 2.44 -18.10 -12.72
N GLY A 109 3.70 -18.50 -12.88
CA GLY A 109 4.73 -17.66 -13.50
C GLY A 109 4.48 -17.35 -14.98
N ALA A 110 3.67 -18.16 -15.67
CA ALA A 110 3.27 -17.91 -17.05
C ALA A 110 2.09 -16.93 -17.19
N LEU A 111 1.38 -16.60 -16.11
CA LEU A 111 0.25 -15.67 -16.15
C LEU A 111 0.73 -14.23 -16.32
N VAL A 112 0.11 -13.50 -17.25
CA VAL A 112 0.38 -12.07 -17.45
C VAL A 112 -0.02 -11.30 -16.19
N GLY A 113 0.95 -10.62 -15.59
CA GLY A 113 0.74 -9.81 -14.40
C GLY A 113 1.21 -10.46 -13.10
N VAL A 114 1.55 -11.76 -13.09
CA VAL A 114 2.26 -12.35 -11.94
C VAL A 114 3.70 -11.89 -11.98
N GLU A 115 4.16 -11.27 -10.89
CA GLU A 115 5.56 -10.90 -10.72
C GLU A 115 6.33 -12.04 -10.02
N GLN A 116 5.68 -12.66 -9.02
CA GLN A 116 6.29 -13.72 -8.25
C GLN A 116 5.20 -14.63 -7.65
N ALA A 117 5.45 -15.94 -7.62
CA ALA A 117 4.67 -16.90 -6.85
C ALA A 117 5.63 -17.78 -6.05
N VAL A 118 5.38 -17.93 -4.76
CA VAL A 118 6.20 -18.75 -3.85
C VAL A 118 5.31 -19.59 -2.96
N LEU A 119 5.76 -20.79 -2.61
CA LEU A 119 5.09 -21.60 -1.59
C LEU A 119 5.17 -20.90 -0.24
N HIS A 120 4.11 -21.02 0.53
CA HIS A 120 4.11 -20.61 1.93
C HIS A 120 4.90 -21.62 2.77
N ASP A 121 5.48 -21.17 3.89
CA ASP A 121 6.42 -21.97 4.70
C ASP A 121 5.84 -23.29 5.23
N ASP A 122 4.51 -23.40 5.33
CA ASP A 122 3.80 -24.60 5.77
C ASP A 122 3.37 -25.54 4.63
N GLU A 123 3.73 -25.19 3.38
CA GLU A 123 3.33 -25.89 2.15
C GLU A 123 1.81 -26.11 1.99
N ARG A 124 0.98 -25.34 2.73
CA ARG A 124 -0.48 -25.38 2.67
C ARG A 124 -1.08 -24.22 1.90
N GLY A 125 -0.25 -23.54 1.11
CA GLY A 125 -0.69 -22.42 0.32
C GLY A 125 0.41 -21.84 -0.54
N VAL A 126 0.00 -20.93 -1.42
CA VAL A 126 0.90 -20.15 -2.27
C VAL A 126 0.70 -18.68 -1.98
N VAL A 127 1.80 -17.96 -1.91
CA VAL A 127 1.84 -16.51 -1.83
C VAL A 127 2.14 -15.97 -3.22
N VAL A 128 1.20 -15.21 -3.77
CA VAL A 128 1.29 -14.67 -5.13
C VAL A 128 1.37 -13.15 -5.07
N HIS A 129 2.40 -12.61 -5.69
CA HIS A 129 2.59 -11.19 -5.95
C HIS A 129 2.26 -10.91 -7.41
N PHE A 130 1.23 -10.09 -7.64
CA PHE A 130 0.74 -9.84 -8.99
C PHE A 130 0.17 -8.42 -9.13
N ASN A 131 0.16 -7.94 -10.36
CA ASN A 131 -0.48 -6.68 -10.73
C ASN A 131 -1.98 -6.91 -10.94
N ARG A 132 -2.79 -6.37 -10.03
CA ARG A 132 -4.26 -6.48 -10.07
C ARG A 132 -4.90 -5.81 -11.28
N MET A 133 -4.15 -4.99 -12.02
CA MET A 133 -4.61 -4.37 -13.27
C MET A 133 -4.55 -5.35 -14.45
N ASN A 134 -3.76 -6.42 -14.34
CA ASN A 134 -3.56 -7.41 -15.39
C ASN A 134 -4.20 -8.77 -15.06
N LEU A 135 -4.30 -9.10 -13.77
CA LEU A 135 -4.83 -10.37 -13.30
C LEU A 135 -5.83 -10.15 -12.16
N SER A 136 -6.96 -10.86 -12.20
CA SER A 136 -7.98 -10.82 -11.15
C SER A 136 -7.84 -12.02 -10.21
N VAL A 137 -8.33 -11.89 -8.97
CA VAL A 137 -8.33 -13.00 -8.00
C VAL A 137 -9.09 -14.23 -8.51
N PRO A 138 -10.27 -14.10 -9.17
CA PRO A 138 -10.93 -15.26 -9.79
C PRO A 138 -10.13 -15.93 -10.92
N ALA A 139 -9.40 -15.15 -11.73
CA ALA A 139 -8.55 -15.71 -12.78
C ALA A 139 -7.33 -16.44 -12.19
N LEU A 140 -6.74 -15.89 -11.12
CA LEU A 140 -5.68 -16.55 -10.35
C LEU A 140 -6.18 -17.88 -9.75
N ALA A 141 -7.35 -17.86 -9.12
CA ALA A 141 -8.03 -19.04 -8.59
C ALA A 141 -8.22 -20.13 -9.65
N ALA A 142 -8.79 -19.78 -10.80
CA ALA A 142 -9.01 -20.74 -11.90
C ALA A 142 -7.71 -21.35 -12.42
N ALA A 143 -6.61 -20.58 -12.46
CA ALA A 143 -5.31 -21.10 -12.88
C ALA A 143 -4.74 -22.12 -11.89
N ILE A 144 -4.95 -21.91 -10.60
CA ILE A 144 -4.54 -22.82 -9.51
C ILE A 144 -5.39 -24.10 -9.55
N GLU A 145 -6.71 -23.96 -9.64
CA GLU A 145 -7.65 -25.09 -9.74
C GLU A 145 -7.38 -25.95 -10.98
N GLY A 146 -6.97 -25.33 -12.10
CA GLY A 146 -6.57 -26.03 -13.32
C GLY A 146 -5.34 -26.93 -13.16
N GLN A 147 -4.58 -26.78 -12.06
CA GLN A 147 -3.45 -27.67 -11.70
C GLN A 147 -3.86 -28.79 -10.73
N GLY A 148 -5.15 -28.90 -10.39
CA GLY A 148 -5.69 -29.95 -9.51
C GLY A 148 -5.65 -29.62 -8.01
N PHE A 149 -5.46 -28.36 -7.65
CA PHE A 149 -5.54 -27.90 -6.26
C PHE A 149 -6.93 -27.39 -5.93
N GLU A 150 -7.45 -27.73 -4.76
CA GLU A 150 -8.61 -27.04 -4.20
C GLU A 150 -8.14 -25.77 -3.47
N ILE A 151 -8.82 -24.65 -3.71
CA ILE A 151 -8.45 -23.37 -3.11
C ILE A 151 -9.35 -23.03 -1.93
N GLY A 152 -8.73 -22.58 -0.83
CA GLY A 152 -9.43 -21.86 0.22
C GLY A 152 -9.69 -20.40 -0.17
N THR A 153 -10.33 -19.63 0.71
CA THR A 153 -10.57 -18.20 0.46
C THR A 153 -9.25 -17.43 0.34
N PRO A 154 -8.94 -16.78 -0.80
CA PRO A 154 -7.74 -15.96 -0.95
C PRO A 154 -7.75 -14.77 0.02
N GLN A 155 -6.64 -14.55 0.72
CA GLN A 155 -6.50 -13.52 1.72
C GLN A 155 -5.46 -12.47 1.27
N PRO A 156 -5.81 -11.18 1.24
CA PRO A 156 -4.83 -10.14 0.94
C PRO A 156 -3.83 -10.02 2.11
N ILE A 157 -2.53 -10.08 1.81
CA ILE A 157 -1.46 -9.89 2.81
C ILE A 157 -1.20 -8.38 3.06
N GLY A 158 -1.90 -7.52 2.32
CA GLY A 158 -1.73 -6.07 2.30
C GLY A 158 -2.20 -5.32 3.55
N ARG A 159 -2.66 -4.10 3.33
CA ARG A 159 -2.96 -3.08 4.36
C ARG A 159 -4.42 -3.02 4.80
N ILE A 160 -5.32 -3.62 4.03
CA ILE A 160 -6.74 -3.74 4.37
C ILE A 160 -6.86 -4.52 5.69
N GLY A 161 -7.67 -4.02 6.62
CA GLY A 161 -7.84 -4.59 7.96
C GLY A 161 -6.76 -4.23 8.97
N LYS A 162 -5.68 -3.55 8.58
CA LYS A 162 -4.63 -3.09 9.49
C LYS A 162 -4.89 -1.65 9.97
N PRO A 163 -4.40 -1.24 11.14
CA PRO A 163 -4.53 0.14 11.63
C PRO A 163 -3.57 1.12 10.94
N ILE A 164 -3.98 2.38 10.82
CA ILE A 164 -3.14 3.55 10.53
C ILE A 164 -3.32 4.59 11.62
N VAL A 165 -2.28 5.38 11.91
CA VAL A 165 -2.33 6.44 12.90
C VAL A 165 -3.05 7.66 12.35
N ILE A 166 -4.02 8.19 13.09
CA ILE A 166 -4.65 9.47 12.80
C ILE A 166 -4.18 10.48 13.86
N PRO A 167 -3.31 11.46 13.51
CA PRO A 167 -2.87 12.44 14.49
C PRO A 167 -4.03 13.36 14.89
N PRO A 168 -4.04 13.89 16.12
CA PRO A 168 -5.04 14.87 16.53
C PRO A 168 -4.96 16.15 15.68
N ASP A 169 -6.08 16.88 15.57
CA ASP A 169 -6.15 18.14 14.82
C ASP A 169 -5.59 19.33 15.61
N THR A 170 -4.40 19.17 16.19
CA THR A 170 -3.69 20.27 16.84
C THR A 170 -3.10 21.22 15.79
N ALA A 171 -3.17 22.52 16.03
CA ALA A 171 -2.51 23.50 15.18
C ALA A 171 -0.99 23.39 15.39
N THR A 172 -0.26 22.88 14.39
CA THR A 172 1.20 23.01 14.28
C THR A 172 1.53 24.28 13.50
#